data_AF-A0AAQ3L555-F1
#
_entry.id   AF-A0AAQ3L555-F1
#
_cell.length_a   1.000
_cell.length_b   1.000
_cell.length_c   1.000
_cell.angle_alpha   90.00
_cell.angle_beta   90.00
_cell.angle_gamma   90.00
#
_symmetry.space_group_name_H-M   'P 1'
#
loop_
_entity.id
_entity.type
_entity.pdbx_description
1 polymer ?
#
loop_
_entity_poly.entity_id
_entity_poly.type
_entity_poly.pdbx_seq_one_letter_code
_entity_poly.pdbx_strand_id
1 'polypeptide(L)'
;MASIEDCSAGECGDVAIPSFSSSTNPNLVEGALPGLLQNTPSNIARLEDVIEHCENHRKYLAHTNSPSDGEDIRWYFCKVPLAEKELAASFPRTEIVGKDDYFRFSTRDSLAVEASFLQREEELLAYWWKEYAECSKGPNHPRNSVAASGYCSNELYAVEEERVGVPVKGGLYEVDLMKRHCFPVYWSGENRHVLRGHWFARKDGRNWLPLREDIAEQLEFAYHCQLWRRRKFQPSGQFAARIDLQGTREGLHALFTGEDDSWEAWLVFDSSGFSVNMGGGSEVKLRRGFSPSASPKLSQDEMHQQMEEEMDDYCSQVPVGHLVFMVHGIGQRLENANLIDDVADFRRITASLADRHLTAYQRSTQRVLFVPCQWRRGLELSGESTIEKITLDGVPGLRATLSATVHDVLYYMSPIYCQNIIDSVSNQLNRQYAKFLKRNPGYNGKVCGQAIFQPKKLLVLSSHGTFTGGL
;
A
#
# COMPACT_ATOMS: atom_id res chain seq x y z
N MET A 1 -22.71 -2.67 -77.82
CA MET A 1 -22.70 -4.13 -77.64
C MET A 1 -22.04 -4.36 -76.28
N ALA A 2 -22.76 -4.54 -75.16
CA ALA A 2 -23.67 -5.65 -74.79
C ALA A 2 -22.93 -7.01 -74.94
N SER A 3 -22.80 -7.89 -73.95
CA SER A 3 -23.67 -8.28 -72.80
C SER A 3 -22.79 -8.91 -71.68
N ILE A 4 -23.01 -8.78 -70.35
CA ILE A 4 -24.02 -9.33 -69.39
C ILE A 4 -23.99 -10.87 -69.20
N GLU A 5 -24.03 -11.27 -67.91
CA GLU A 5 -24.57 -12.51 -67.27
C GLU A 5 -23.51 -13.50 -66.69
N ASP A 6 -23.61 -14.04 -65.46
CA ASP A 6 -24.61 -13.89 -64.38
C ASP A 6 -24.15 -14.45 -63.02
N CYS A 7 -24.93 -14.10 -61.98
CA CYS A 7 -24.88 -14.48 -60.57
C CYS A 7 -25.43 -15.89 -60.24
N SER A 8 -25.05 -16.45 -59.07
CA SER A 8 -25.91 -17.09 -58.02
C SER A 8 -25.07 -18.02 -57.12
N ALA A 9 -24.97 -17.76 -55.80
CA ALA A 9 -25.85 -18.15 -54.70
C ALA A 9 -25.71 -19.62 -54.25
N GLY A 10 -25.25 -19.82 -53.01
CA GLY A 10 -25.21 -21.09 -52.29
C GLY A 10 -25.03 -20.84 -50.79
N GLU A 11 -25.89 -21.45 -49.98
CA GLU A 11 -26.36 -21.04 -48.66
C GLU A 11 -25.45 -21.33 -47.45
N CYS A 12 -25.84 -20.68 -46.35
CA CYS A 12 -25.42 -20.80 -44.97
C CYS A 12 -25.59 -22.22 -44.40
N GLY A 13 -24.64 -22.66 -43.56
CA GLY A 13 -24.74 -23.86 -42.73
C GLY A 13 -24.00 -23.67 -41.41
N ASP A 14 -24.74 -23.75 -40.30
CA ASP A 14 -24.32 -23.53 -38.92
C ASP A 14 -23.38 -24.62 -38.34
N VAL A 15 -22.43 -24.14 -37.53
CA VAL A 15 -21.95 -24.64 -36.21
C VAL A 15 -21.61 -26.13 -36.02
N ALA A 16 -20.33 -26.36 -35.68
CA ALA A 16 -19.93 -27.32 -34.65
C ALA A 16 -18.70 -26.79 -33.87
N ILE A 17 -18.89 -26.48 -32.59
CA ILE A 17 -17.86 -26.07 -31.62
C ILE A 17 -17.08 -27.33 -31.18
N PRO A 18 -15.73 -27.36 -31.19
CA PRO A 18 -15.00 -28.49 -30.62
C PRO A 18 -15.00 -28.41 -29.09
N SER A 19 -15.54 -29.45 -28.46
CA SER A 19 -15.49 -29.69 -27.02
C SER A 19 -14.06 -29.92 -26.55
N PHE A 20 -13.49 -28.97 -25.79
CA PHE A 20 -12.24 -29.18 -25.06
C PHE A 20 -12.52 -29.85 -23.71
N SER A 21 -12.18 -31.13 -23.63
CA SER A 21 -12.16 -31.93 -22.41
C SER A 21 -11.12 -31.42 -21.43
N SER A 22 -11.52 -31.30 -20.17
CA SER A 22 -10.69 -30.95 -19.01
C SER A 22 -9.59 -31.99 -18.78
N SER A 23 -8.35 -31.66 -19.16
CA SER A 23 -7.15 -32.30 -18.62
C SER A 23 -6.49 -31.34 -17.63
N THR A 24 -6.69 -31.63 -16.35
CA THR A 24 -6.08 -30.94 -15.21
C THR A 24 -4.56 -30.99 -15.33
N ASN A 25 -3.92 -29.82 -15.55
CA ASN A 25 -2.48 -29.67 -15.44
C ASN A 25 -2.13 -29.52 -13.95
N PRO A 26 -1.36 -30.43 -13.32
CA PRO A 26 -1.19 -30.44 -11.86
C PRO A 26 -0.12 -29.47 -11.33
N ASN A 27 0.37 -28.51 -12.13
CA ASN A 27 1.49 -27.64 -11.75
C ASN A 27 1.10 -26.18 -11.46
N LEU A 28 -0.07 -25.94 -10.89
CA LEU A 28 -0.55 -24.59 -10.58
C LEU A 28 -1.04 -24.45 -9.13
N VAL A 29 -0.34 -25.06 -8.19
CA VAL A 29 -0.41 -24.74 -6.75
C VAL A 29 0.93 -25.07 -6.11
N GLU A 30 1.98 -24.33 -6.45
CA GLU A 30 3.13 -24.23 -5.55
C GLU A 30 2.94 -22.95 -4.76
N GLY A 31 2.19 -23.11 -3.67
CA GLY A 31 1.83 -22.03 -2.77
C GLY A 31 3.06 -21.35 -2.20
N ALA A 32 2.97 -20.04 -2.02
CA ALA A 32 3.91 -19.23 -1.27
C ALA A 32 4.39 -20.00 -0.03
N LEU A 33 5.71 -20.27 0.03
CA LEU A 33 6.32 -20.98 1.15
C LEU A 33 5.89 -20.32 2.48
N PRO A 34 5.41 -21.09 3.48
CA PRO A 34 4.94 -20.55 4.77
C PRO A 34 5.96 -19.70 5.53
N GLY A 35 7.25 -19.80 5.19
CA GLY A 35 8.34 -19.04 5.79
C GLY A 35 8.50 -17.60 5.32
N LEU A 36 7.79 -17.17 4.26
CA LEU A 36 7.82 -15.78 3.76
C LEU A 36 6.92 -14.82 4.56
N LEU A 37 6.04 -15.36 5.42
CA LEU A 37 5.05 -14.60 6.19
C LEU A 37 5.51 -14.26 7.62
N GLN A 38 6.67 -14.77 8.04
CA GLN A 38 7.14 -14.58 9.41
C GLN A 38 7.95 -13.30 9.51
N ASN A 39 7.66 -12.46 10.51
CA ASN A 39 8.47 -11.29 10.87
C ASN A 39 9.38 -11.66 12.04
N THR A 40 10.56 -12.22 11.76
CA THR A 40 11.56 -12.56 12.78
C THR A 40 12.91 -11.87 12.50
N PRO A 41 13.75 -11.58 13.51
CA PRO A 41 15.08 -10.99 13.31
C PRO A 41 16.00 -11.82 12.40
N SER A 42 15.87 -13.15 12.43
CA SER A 42 16.54 -14.10 11.55
C SER A 42 16.18 -13.90 10.08
N ASN A 43 15.04 -13.25 9.79
CA ASN A 43 14.62 -12.99 8.42
C ASN A 43 15.38 -11.82 7.78
N ILE A 44 16.15 -10.98 8.48
CA ILE A 44 16.74 -9.79 7.83
C ILE A 44 18.14 -9.97 7.31
N ALA A 45 19.00 -10.66 8.06
CA ALA A 45 20.21 -11.20 7.44
C ALA A 45 19.82 -12.07 6.25
N ARG A 46 18.76 -12.90 6.40
CA ARG A 46 18.20 -13.67 5.30
C ARG A 46 17.64 -12.81 4.17
N LEU A 47 17.02 -11.65 4.42
CA LEU A 47 16.43 -10.81 3.37
C LEU A 47 17.50 -10.04 2.59
N GLU A 48 18.51 -9.51 3.28
CA GLU A 48 19.70 -8.91 2.65
C GLU A 48 20.45 -9.97 1.84
N ASP A 49 20.72 -11.15 2.43
CA ASP A 49 21.31 -12.28 1.72
C ASP A 49 20.47 -12.70 0.51
N VAL A 50 19.14 -12.75 0.65
CA VAL A 50 18.21 -13.10 -0.45
C VAL A 50 18.28 -12.08 -1.58
N ILE A 51 18.41 -10.79 -1.25
CA ILE A 51 18.59 -9.73 -2.26
C ILE A 51 19.95 -9.89 -2.94
N GLU A 52 21.03 -10.04 -2.17
CA GLU A 52 22.40 -10.17 -2.70
C GLU A 52 22.54 -11.36 -3.65
N HIS A 53 21.88 -12.48 -3.35
CA HIS A 53 21.90 -13.70 -4.16
C HIS A 53 20.83 -13.70 -5.28
N CYS A 54 19.98 -12.67 -5.37
CA CYS A 54 18.98 -12.58 -6.42
C CYS A 54 19.63 -12.10 -7.73
N GLU A 55 19.47 -12.85 -8.83
CA GLU A 55 20.05 -12.49 -10.13
C GLU A 55 19.58 -11.11 -10.60
N ASN A 56 18.31 -10.79 -10.34
CA ASN A 56 17.69 -9.51 -10.68
C ASN A 56 18.30 -8.32 -9.91
N HIS A 57 18.85 -8.54 -8.72
CA HIS A 57 19.54 -7.50 -7.97
C HIS A 57 20.75 -6.94 -8.72
N ARG A 58 21.42 -7.77 -9.55
CA ARG A 58 22.60 -7.35 -10.34
C ARG A 58 22.28 -6.21 -11.30
N LYS A 59 21.03 -6.08 -11.76
CA LYS A 59 20.57 -4.95 -12.59
C LYS A 59 20.71 -3.62 -11.87
N TYR A 60 20.56 -3.62 -10.54
CA TYR A 60 20.48 -2.45 -9.69
C TYR A 60 21.75 -2.18 -8.85
N LEU A 61 22.87 -2.84 -9.14
CA LEU A 61 24.15 -2.50 -8.49
C LEU A 61 24.69 -1.16 -8.99
N ALA A 62 25.44 -0.46 -8.15
CA ALA A 62 26.18 0.72 -8.58
C ALA A 62 27.33 0.33 -9.52
N HIS A 63 27.44 1.04 -10.64
CA HIS A 63 28.45 0.86 -11.69
C HIS A 63 29.43 2.03 -11.74
N THR A 64 29.26 3.05 -10.88
CA THR A 64 30.09 4.25 -10.85
C THR A 64 30.50 4.60 -9.42
N ASN A 65 31.54 5.42 -9.29
CA ASN A 65 31.99 5.95 -7.99
C ASN A 65 31.39 7.34 -7.72
N SER A 66 30.29 7.69 -8.39
CA SER A 66 29.68 9.00 -8.24
C SER A 66 29.04 9.17 -6.85
N PRO A 67 29.16 10.34 -6.19
CA PRO A 67 28.41 10.63 -4.96
C PRO A 67 26.88 10.58 -5.15
N SER A 68 26.40 10.67 -6.39
CA SER A 68 24.98 10.59 -6.74
C SER A 68 24.52 9.16 -7.07
N ASP A 69 25.40 8.17 -6.96
CA ASP A 69 25.14 6.76 -7.26
C ASP A 69 25.13 5.92 -5.97
N GLY A 70 23.95 5.70 -5.42
CA GLY A 70 23.73 4.84 -4.25
C GLY A 70 22.85 3.63 -4.58
N GLU A 71 22.92 2.63 -3.70
CA GLU A 71 22.20 1.35 -3.85
C GLU A 71 20.95 1.26 -2.96
N ASP A 72 20.76 2.20 -2.03
CA ASP A 72 19.66 2.18 -1.08
C ASP A 72 18.30 2.35 -1.77
N ILE A 73 17.49 1.30 -1.81
CA ILE A 73 16.11 1.37 -2.30
C ILE A 73 15.17 1.64 -1.13
N ARG A 74 14.17 2.49 -1.34
CA ARG A 74 13.11 2.75 -0.36
C ARG A 74 11.74 2.59 -0.96
N TRP A 75 10.87 1.89 -0.23
CA TRP A 75 9.47 1.76 -0.59
C TRP A 75 8.65 2.81 0.16
N TYR A 76 7.61 3.30 -0.50
CA TYR A 76 6.73 4.35 0.01
C TYR A 76 5.28 3.91 -0.11
N PHE A 77 4.41 4.46 0.74
CA PHE A 77 2.97 4.31 0.58
C PHE A 77 2.25 5.66 0.68
N CYS A 78 1.21 5.82 -0.13
CA CYS A 78 0.46 7.07 -0.23
C CYS A 78 -0.32 7.37 1.06
N LYS A 79 -0.30 8.63 1.48
CA LYS A 79 -1.09 9.10 2.63
C LYS A 79 -2.59 9.11 2.32
N VAL A 80 -2.94 9.39 1.07
CA VAL A 80 -4.31 9.39 0.59
C VAL A 80 -4.65 8.01 0.02
N PRO A 81 -5.78 7.41 0.41
CA PRO A 81 -6.24 6.16 -0.15
C PRO A 81 -6.58 6.28 -1.64
N LEU A 82 -6.37 5.19 -2.39
CA LEU A 82 -6.76 5.08 -3.78
C LEU A 82 -8.27 4.85 -3.87
N ALA A 83 -8.93 5.52 -4.82
CA ALA A 83 -10.32 5.21 -5.12
C ALA A 83 -10.43 3.79 -5.71
N GLU A 84 -11.55 3.09 -5.47
CA GLU A 84 -11.72 1.66 -5.81
C GLU A 84 -11.45 1.30 -7.28
N LYS A 85 -11.55 2.26 -8.20
CA LYS A 85 -11.40 2.07 -9.65
C LYS A 85 -10.20 2.80 -10.24
N GLU A 86 -9.38 3.43 -9.41
CA GLU A 86 -8.15 4.08 -9.88
C GLU A 86 -7.04 3.03 -10.03
N LEU A 87 -6.38 3.06 -11.19
CA LEU A 87 -5.26 2.17 -11.51
C LEU A 87 -4.00 2.67 -10.80
N ALA A 88 -3.22 1.76 -10.23
CA ALA A 88 -2.06 2.12 -9.43
C ALA A 88 -0.99 2.84 -10.28
N ALA A 89 -0.74 2.37 -11.50
CA ALA A 89 0.18 2.98 -12.45
C ALA A 89 -0.16 4.45 -12.84
N SER A 90 -1.37 4.95 -12.54
CA SER A 90 -1.73 6.36 -12.75
C SER A 90 -1.22 7.31 -11.65
N PHE A 91 -0.61 6.77 -10.58
CA PHE A 91 -0.11 7.50 -9.43
C PHE A 91 1.41 7.30 -9.23
N PRO A 92 2.12 8.33 -8.70
CA PRO A 92 1.71 9.72 -8.54
C PRO A 92 1.43 10.43 -9.88
N ARG A 93 0.59 11.48 -9.87
CA ARG A 93 0.26 12.23 -11.10
C ARG A 93 1.40 13.13 -11.59
N THR A 94 2.33 13.49 -10.70
CA THR A 94 3.50 14.32 -11.00
C THR A 94 4.76 13.48 -11.10
N GLU A 95 5.75 13.95 -11.87
CA GLU A 95 7.03 13.24 -12.07
C GLU A 95 7.85 13.10 -10.77
N ILE A 96 7.76 14.10 -9.89
CA ILE A 96 8.35 14.09 -8.55
C ILE A 96 7.19 14.01 -7.56
N VAL A 97 7.27 13.07 -6.62
CA VAL A 97 6.29 12.95 -5.54
C VAL A 97 6.28 14.20 -4.66
N GLY A 98 5.09 14.68 -4.27
CA GLY A 98 4.97 15.76 -3.30
C GLY A 98 5.46 15.33 -1.92
N LYS A 99 6.16 16.24 -1.21
CA LYS A 99 6.78 15.96 0.09
C LYS A 99 5.81 15.32 1.09
N ASP A 100 4.56 15.76 1.08
CA ASP A 100 3.56 15.34 2.06
C ASP A 100 2.57 14.30 1.53
N ASP A 101 2.80 13.74 0.33
CA ASP A 101 1.87 12.83 -0.32
C ASP A 101 2.11 11.36 0.06
N TYR A 102 3.33 11.02 0.50
CA TYR A 102 3.74 9.65 0.81
C TYR A 102 4.45 9.56 2.17
N PHE A 103 4.35 8.39 2.78
CA PHE A 103 5.17 7.97 3.91
C PHE A 103 6.21 6.94 3.46
N ARG A 104 7.38 6.95 4.09
CA ARG A 104 8.36 5.87 3.91
C ARG A 104 7.93 4.65 4.70
N PHE A 105 8.09 3.47 4.11
CA PHE A 105 8.16 2.25 4.89
C PHE A 105 9.45 2.24 5.70
N SER A 106 9.43 1.52 6.82
CA SER A 106 10.64 1.29 7.60
C SER A 106 11.72 0.58 6.78
N THR A 107 12.95 0.54 7.29
CA THR A 107 14.05 -0.09 6.56
C THR A 107 13.76 -1.57 6.34
N ARG A 108 13.24 -2.25 7.35
CA ARG A 108 12.95 -3.69 7.29
C ARG A 108 11.78 -3.99 6.35
N ASP A 109 10.74 -3.17 6.40
CA ASP A 109 9.60 -3.31 5.50
C ASP A 109 10.01 -3.04 4.04
N SER A 110 10.84 -2.01 3.81
CA SER A 110 11.38 -1.72 2.47
C SER A 110 12.19 -2.90 1.92
N LEU A 111 13.05 -3.52 2.75
CA LEU A 111 13.83 -4.70 2.37
C LEU A 111 12.94 -5.91 2.08
N ALA A 112 11.91 -6.17 2.90
CA ALA A 112 10.99 -7.28 2.68
C ALA A 112 10.19 -7.15 1.38
N VAL A 113 9.72 -5.93 1.09
CA VAL A 113 8.99 -5.61 -0.14
C VAL A 113 9.93 -5.70 -1.35
N GLU A 114 11.15 -5.17 -1.24
CA GLU A 114 12.15 -5.23 -2.32
C GLU A 114 12.58 -6.66 -2.64
N ALA A 115 12.89 -7.48 -1.62
CA ALA A 115 13.24 -8.88 -1.83
C ALA A 115 12.13 -9.65 -2.56
N SER A 116 10.87 -9.40 -2.18
CA SER A 116 9.70 -10.02 -2.81
C SER A 116 9.43 -9.50 -4.22
N PHE A 117 9.80 -8.24 -4.48
CA PHE A 117 9.74 -7.62 -5.81
C PHE A 117 10.79 -8.23 -6.73
N LEU A 118 12.05 -8.28 -6.32
CA LEU A 118 13.16 -8.78 -7.14
C LEU A 118 12.98 -10.25 -7.52
N GLN A 119 12.40 -11.08 -6.64
CA GLN A 119 12.08 -12.48 -6.97
C GLN A 119 11.10 -12.65 -8.15
N ARG A 120 10.27 -11.63 -8.43
CA ARG A 120 9.23 -11.65 -9.47
C ARG A 120 9.29 -10.40 -10.35
N GLU A 121 10.47 -9.79 -10.51
CA GLU A 121 10.61 -8.47 -11.12
C GLU A 121 9.98 -8.41 -12.51
N GLU A 122 10.33 -9.37 -13.38
CA GLU A 122 9.87 -9.39 -14.78
C GLU A 122 8.34 -9.46 -14.86
N GLU A 123 7.73 -10.35 -14.07
CA GLU A 123 6.27 -10.49 -13.98
C GLU A 123 5.64 -9.18 -13.48
N LEU A 124 6.14 -8.64 -12.36
CA LEU A 124 5.59 -7.45 -11.72
C LEU A 124 5.71 -6.20 -12.60
N LEU A 125 6.85 -6.01 -13.27
CA LEU A 125 7.04 -4.93 -14.23
C LEU A 125 6.15 -5.10 -15.46
N ALA A 126 5.99 -6.32 -15.98
CA ALA A 126 5.11 -6.57 -17.13
C ALA A 126 3.65 -6.19 -16.83
N TYR A 127 3.14 -6.57 -15.65
CA TYR A 127 1.79 -6.18 -15.21
C TYR A 127 1.67 -4.66 -15.05
N TRP A 128 2.67 -4.03 -14.41
CA TRP A 128 2.65 -2.59 -14.19
C TRP A 128 2.71 -1.80 -15.51
N TRP A 129 3.57 -2.18 -16.46
CA TRP A 129 3.63 -1.54 -17.78
C TRP A 129 2.35 -1.72 -18.59
N LYS A 130 1.69 -2.88 -18.46
CA LYS A 130 0.37 -3.10 -19.06
C LYS A 130 -0.67 -2.14 -18.48
N GLU A 131 -0.73 -2.02 -17.16
CA GLU A 131 -1.64 -1.09 -16.48
C GLU A 131 -1.34 0.38 -16.86
N TYR A 132 -0.07 0.77 -16.91
CA TYR A 132 0.37 2.09 -17.36
C TYR A 132 -0.09 2.39 -18.79
N ALA A 133 0.07 1.45 -19.72
CA ALA A 133 -0.37 1.60 -21.10
C ALA A 133 -1.90 1.72 -21.24
N GLU A 134 -2.67 1.17 -20.31
CA GLU A 134 -4.13 1.35 -20.23
C GLU A 134 -4.48 2.78 -19.75
N CYS A 135 -3.73 3.34 -18.81
CA CYS A 135 -3.88 4.72 -18.35
C CYS A 135 -3.60 5.76 -19.45
N SER A 136 -2.63 5.49 -20.33
CA SER A 136 -2.22 6.43 -21.39
C SER A 136 -3.16 6.46 -22.61
N LYS A 137 -4.05 5.47 -22.76
CA LYS A 137 -5.06 5.48 -23.82
C LYS A 137 -6.14 6.49 -23.44
N GLY A 138 -6.30 7.55 -24.24
CA GLY A 138 -7.40 8.51 -24.10
C GLY A 138 -8.77 7.81 -24.07
N PRO A 139 -9.84 8.49 -23.61
CA PRO A 139 -11.15 7.88 -23.44
C PRO A 139 -11.68 7.35 -24.78
N ASN A 140 -11.62 6.03 -24.97
CA ASN A 140 -12.19 5.38 -26.14
C ASN A 140 -13.71 5.28 -26.00
N HIS A 141 -14.41 6.29 -26.53
CA HIS A 141 -15.84 6.33 -26.87
C HIS A 141 -16.84 6.05 -25.73
N PRO A 142 -18.16 6.32 -25.90
CA PRO A 142 -19.05 6.55 -24.77
C PRO A 142 -19.11 5.30 -23.92
N ARG A 143 -18.90 5.50 -22.61
CA ARG A 143 -19.17 4.50 -21.59
C ARG A 143 -20.57 3.96 -21.84
N ASN A 144 -20.67 2.80 -22.49
CA ASN A 144 -21.75 1.89 -22.19
C ASN A 144 -21.63 1.71 -20.69
N SER A 145 -22.58 2.32 -19.98
CA SER A 145 -22.91 2.00 -18.61
C SER A 145 -23.13 0.49 -18.60
N VAL A 146 -22.06 -0.26 -18.38
CA VAL A 146 -22.16 -1.63 -17.91
C VAL A 146 -22.99 -1.46 -16.66
N ALA A 147 -24.22 -1.97 -16.77
CA ALA A 147 -25.20 -1.94 -15.71
C ALA A 147 -24.48 -2.26 -14.40
N ALA A 148 -24.77 -1.49 -13.37
CA ALA A 148 -24.44 -1.90 -12.01
C ALA A 148 -25.10 -3.26 -11.79
N SER A 149 -24.38 -4.35 -12.12
CA SER A 149 -24.65 -5.64 -11.54
C SER A 149 -24.37 -5.42 -10.06
N GLY A 150 -25.44 -5.36 -9.27
CA GLY A 150 -25.34 -5.35 -7.83
C GLY A 150 -24.58 -6.58 -7.42
N TYR A 151 -23.25 -6.45 -7.28
CA TYR A 151 -22.44 -7.44 -6.63
C TYR A 151 -22.95 -7.53 -5.21
N CYS A 152 -23.37 -8.73 -4.82
CA CYS A 152 -23.81 -8.99 -3.47
C CYS A 152 -22.66 -8.61 -2.53
N SER A 153 -22.95 -7.80 -1.52
CA SER A 153 -22.03 -7.40 -0.45
C SER A 153 -21.13 -8.58 0.04
N ASN A 154 -21.70 -9.79 0.08
CA ASN A 154 -21.00 -11.02 0.45
C ASN A 154 -19.85 -11.45 -0.47
N GLU A 155 -19.89 -11.17 -1.79
CA GLU A 155 -18.81 -11.56 -2.71
C GLU A 155 -17.57 -10.65 -2.57
N LEU A 156 -17.78 -9.36 -2.32
CA LEU A 156 -16.69 -8.42 -2.00
C LEU A 156 -16.00 -8.80 -0.68
N TYR A 157 -16.76 -9.23 0.34
CA TYR A 157 -16.20 -9.70 1.60
C TYR A 157 -15.38 -10.98 1.47
N ALA A 158 -15.77 -11.91 0.58
CA ALA A 158 -15.03 -13.14 0.32
C ALA A 158 -13.70 -12.86 -0.42
N VAL A 159 -13.69 -11.91 -1.37
CA VAL A 159 -12.47 -11.53 -2.12
C VAL A 159 -11.46 -10.76 -1.26
N GLU A 160 -11.90 -10.06 -0.19
CA GLU A 160 -11.00 -9.46 0.81
C GLU A 160 -10.33 -10.49 1.74
N GLU A 161 -10.90 -11.69 1.91
CA GLU A 161 -10.38 -12.69 2.86
C GLU A 161 -9.13 -13.44 2.38
N GLU A 162 -8.95 -13.53 1.06
CA GLU A 162 -7.90 -14.37 0.46
C GLU A 162 -6.67 -13.58 -0.01
N ARG A 163 -6.69 -12.26 0.12
CA ARG A 163 -5.52 -11.43 -0.24
C ARG A 163 -4.36 -11.74 0.69
N VAL A 164 -3.23 -12.10 0.07
CA VAL A 164 -1.96 -12.33 0.75
C VAL A 164 -0.91 -11.46 0.07
N GLY A 165 -0.34 -10.54 0.84
CA GLY A 165 0.76 -9.68 0.41
C GLY A 165 2.01 -9.85 1.29
N VAL A 166 2.98 -8.97 1.06
CA VAL A 166 4.18 -8.86 1.89
C VAL A 166 3.80 -8.15 3.20
N PRO A 167 4.03 -8.73 4.38
CA PRO A 167 3.66 -8.11 5.64
C PRO A 167 4.50 -6.85 5.92
N VAL A 168 3.84 -5.77 6.29
CA VAL A 168 4.45 -4.48 6.64
C VAL A 168 3.79 -3.89 7.90
N LYS A 169 4.38 -2.83 8.45
CA LYS A 169 3.92 -2.09 9.65
C LYS A 169 3.65 -3.02 10.83
N GLY A 170 4.60 -3.90 11.12
CA GLY A 170 4.49 -4.88 12.21
C GLY A 170 3.44 -5.97 11.99
N GLY A 171 3.04 -6.23 10.74
CA GLY A 171 2.05 -7.24 10.34
C GLY A 171 0.60 -6.76 10.44
N LEU A 172 0.36 -5.45 10.54
CA LEU A 172 -0.97 -4.85 10.51
C LEU A 172 -1.48 -4.58 9.09
N TYR A 173 -0.54 -4.41 8.17
CA TYR A 173 -0.80 -4.14 6.75
C TYR A 173 -0.02 -5.13 5.89
N GLU A 174 -0.47 -5.28 4.65
CA GLU A 174 0.23 -6.07 3.63
C GLU A 174 0.31 -5.30 2.32
N VAL A 175 1.40 -5.55 1.58
CA VAL A 175 1.61 -5.01 0.23
C VAL A 175 1.33 -6.09 -0.81
N ASP A 176 0.30 -5.86 -1.62
CA ASP A 176 0.08 -6.57 -2.89
C ASP A 176 0.94 -5.90 -3.96
N LEU A 177 2.04 -6.56 -4.34
CA LEU A 177 2.97 -6.06 -5.35
C LEU A 177 2.38 -6.07 -6.77
N MET A 178 1.46 -6.98 -7.08
CA MET A 178 0.84 -7.06 -8.41
C MET A 178 -0.06 -5.85 -8.64
N LYS A 179 -0.83 -5.47 -7.61
CA LYS A 179 -1.73 -4.31 -7.67
C LYS A 179 -1.09 -3.02 -7.16
N ARG A 180 0.15 -3.06 -6.65
CA ARG A 180 0.84 -1.94 -5.99
C ARG A 180 -0.01 -1.28 -4.88
N HIS A 181 -0.67 -2.11 -4.07
CA HIS A 181 -1.57 -1.68 -3.01
C HIS A 181 -1.09 -2.12 -1.62
N CYS A 182 -1.10 -1.21 -0.67
CA CYS A 182 -1.00 -1.48 0.75
C CYS A 182 -2.40 -1.50 1.36
N PHE A 183 -2.76 -2.57 2.07
CA PHE A 183 -4.09 -2.76 2.64
C PHE A 183 -4.01 -3.31 4.07
N PRO A 184 -4.98 -2.99 4.95
CA PRO A 184 -5.02 -3.52 6.31
C PRO A 184 -5.39 -5.00 6.33
N VAL A 185 -4.77 -5.75 7.24
CA VAL A 185 -4.97 -7.21 7.33
C VAL A 185 -6.24 -7.56 8.10
N TYR A 186 -6.45 -6.91 9.25
CA TYR A 186 -7.44 -7.36 10.23
C TYR A 186 -8.77 -6.61 10.19
N TRP A 187 -8.81 -5.40 9.64
CA TRP A 187 -10.03 -4.60 9.48
C TRP A 187 -10.23 -4.24 8.02
N SER A 188 -11.47 -3.91 7.64
CA SER A 188 -11.73 -3.38 6.31
C SER A 188 -11.28 -1.92 6.26
N GLY A 189 -10.40 -1.60 5.34
CA GLY A 189 -9.93 -0.23 5.10
C GLY A 189 -9.53 -0.06 3.64
N GLU A 190 -9.28 1.18 3.28
CA GLU A 190 -9.02 1.55 1.90
C GLU A 190 -7.58 1.19 1.48
N ASN A 191 -7.42 0.84 0.21
CA ASN A 191 -6.11 0.54 -0.37
C ASN A 191 -5.30 1.83 -0.51
N ARG A 192 -3.99 1.75 -0.28
CA ARG A 192 -3.06 2.87 -0.48
C ARG A 192 -2.05 2.50 -1.55
N HIS A 193 -1.76 3.41 -2.47
CA HIS A 193 -0.75 3.18 -3.49
C HIS A 193 0.63 2.95 -2.86
N VAL A 194 1.40 2.01 -3.42
CA VAL A 194 2.77 1.72 -3.01
C VAL A 194 3.73 2.05 -4.16
N LEU A 195 4.75 2.82 -3.86
CA LEU A 195 5.73 3.32 -4.82
C LEU A 195 7.13 2.78 -4.50
N ARG A 196 7.82 2.25 -5.52
CA ARG A 196 9.23 1.88 -5.44
C ARG A 196 10.10 3.11 -5.71
N GLY A 197 11.00 3.45 -4.79
CA GLY A 197 11.93 4.56 -4.92
C GLY A 197 13.36 4.08 -5.13
N HIS A 198 13.82 4.09 -6.37
CA HIS A 198 15.22 3.82 -6.77
C HIS A 198 15.90 5.04 -7.43
N TRP A 199 15.14 6.02 -7.89
CA TRP A 199 15.64 7.33 -8.32
C TRP A 199 14.93 8.46 -7.56
N PHE A 200 15.71 9.48 -7.21
CA PHE A 200 15.25 10.57 -6.34
C PHE A 200 15.62 11.94 -6.89
N ALA A 201 14.75 12.90 -6.64
CA ALA A 201 14.90 14.30 -7.00
C ALA A 201 14.94 15.20 -5.76
N ARG A 202 15.75 16.26 -5.81
CA ARG A 202 15.88 17.25 -4.73
C ARG A 202 15.45 18.63 -5.19
N LYS A 203 14.17 18.95 -5.01
CA LYS A 203 13.55 20.21 -5.46
C LYS A 203 13.87 21.41 -4.57
N ASP A 204 13.75 21.26 -3.24
CA ASP A 204 13.89 22.37 -2.29
C ASP A 204 15.18 22.32 -1.46
N GLY A 205 16.19 21.59 -1.96
CA GLY A 205 17.51 21.45 -1.32
C GLY A 205 17.55 20.64 0.00
N ARG A 206 16.40 20.27 0.57
CA ARG A 206 16.32 19.62 1.89
C ARG A 206 16.20 18.10 1.82
N ASN A 207 15.23 17.58 1.07
CA ASN A 207 14.89 16.16 1.06
C ASN A 207 14.98 15.57 -0.35
N TRP A 208 15.39 14.31 -0.42
CA TRP A 208 15.32 13.49 -1.63
C TRP A 208 13.94 12.87 -1.71
N LEU A 209 13.20 13.18 -2.78
CA LEU A 209 11.84 12.72 -3.02
C LEU A 209 11.85 11.69 -4.16
N PRO A 210 11.13 10.56 -4.03
CA PRO A 210 11.12 9.55 -5.08
C PRO A 210 10.49 10.10 -6.36
N LEU A 211 11.03 9.65 -7.48
CA LEU A 211 10.43 9.89 -8.79
C LEU A 211 9.27 8.91 -9.03
N ARG A 212 8.38 9.29 -9.95
CA ARG A 212 7.40 8.38 -10.53
C ARG A 212 8.12 7.20 -11.21
N GLU A 213 7.54 6.01 -11.10
CA GLU A 213 8.20 4.76 -11.47
C GLU A 213 8.54 4.66 -12.97
N ASP A 214 7.73 5.23 -13.87
CA ASP A 214 8.03 5.31 -15.32
C ASP A 214 9.29 6.15 -15.61
N ILE A 215 9.45 7.28 -14.92
CA ILE A 215 10.62 8.15 -15.06
C ILE A 215 11.85 7.45 -14.47
N ALA A 216 11.69 6.82 -13.31
CA ALA A 216 12.77 6.10 -12.65
C ALA A 216 13.25 4.90 -13.48
N GLU A 217 12.36 4.12 -14.11
CA GLU A 217 12.74 3.01 -14.99
C GLU A 217 13.41 3.48 -16.29
N GLN A 218 12.99 4.61 -16.87
CA GLN A 218 13.69 5.21 -18.02
C GLN A 218 15.11 5.65 -17.67
N LEU A 219 15.28 6.26 -16.49
CA LEU A 219 16.60 6.64 -15.97
C LEU A 219 17.47 5.42 -15.69
N GLU A 220 16.91 4.38 -15.07
CA GLU A 220 17.63 3.13 -14.78
C GLU A 220 18.08 2.43 -16.07
N PHE A 221 17.21 2.38 -17.08
CA PHE A 221 17.57 1.81 -18.39
C PHE A 221 18.74 2.57 -19.03
N ALA A 222 18.69 3.90 -19.01
CA ALA A 222 19.75 4.72 -19.56
C ALA A 222 21.06 4.60 -18.75
N TYR A 223 20.95 4.49 -17.43
CA TYR A 223 22.07 4.23 -16.53
C TYR A 223 22.72 2.87 -16.85
N HIS A 224 21.93 1.80 -17.02
CA HIS A 224 22.44 0.49 -17.40
C HIS A 224 23.16 0.51 -18.77
N CYS A 225 22.72 1.37 -19.69
CA CYS A 225 23.40 1.62 -20.97
C CYS A 225 24.69 2.44 -20.87
N GLN A 226 25.15 2.76 -19.65
CA GLN A 226 26.35 3.53 -19.35
C GLN A 226 26.37 4.88 -20.07
N LEU A 227 25.26 5.61 -20.02
CA LEU A 227 25.08 6.90 -20.71
C LEU A 227 26.21 7.91 -20.39
N TRP A 228 26.79 7.84 -19.18
CA TRP A 228 27.90 8.67 -18.74
C TRP A 228 29.19 8.39 -19.53
N ARG A 229 29.32 7.25 -20.21
CA ARG A 229 30.43 7.01 -21.15
C ARG A 229 30.20 7.64 -22.53
N ARG A 230 28.97 8.08 -22.83
CA ARG A 230 28.56 8.64 -24.14
C ARG A 230 28.42 10.17 -24.11
N ARG A 231 29.05 10.83 -23.13
CA ARG A 231 28.98 12.28 -22.95
C ARG A 231 29.77 13.03 -24.03
N LYS A 232 29.28 14.21 -24.42
CA LYS A 232 29.95 15.15 -25.33
C LYS A 232 30.58 16.29 -24.54
N PHE A 233 31.79 16.69 -24.93
CA PHE A 233 32.46 17.85 -24.34
C PHE A 233 31.67 19.13 -24.64
N GLN A 234 31.39 19.91 -23.60
CA GLN A 234 30.64 21.16 -23.69
C GLN A 234 31.60 22.37 -23.63
N PRO A 235 31.21 23.53 -24.20
CA PRO A 235 31.98 24.77 -24.07
C PRO A 235 32.20 25.23 -22.62
N SER A 236 31.37 24.77 -21.68
CA SER A 236 31.54 24.98 -20.23
C SER A 236 32.75 24.25 -19.62
N GLY A 237 33.42 23.37 -20.38
CA GLY A 237 34.56 22.59 -19.92
C GLY A 237 34.20 21.22 -19.34
N GLN A 238 32.91 20.86 -19.29
CA GLN A 238 32.44 19.58 -18.75
C GLN A 238 31.94 18.64 -19.85
N PHE A 239 31.96 17.34 -19.59
CA PHE A 239 31.26 16.36 -20.43
C PHE A 239 29.79 16.29 -20.01
N ALA A 240 28.89 16.28 -21.00
CA ALA A 240 27.45 16.15 -20.76
C ALA A 240 26.76 15.15 -21.70
N ALA A 241 25.77 14.42 -21.18
CA ALA A 241 24.86 13.56 -21.93
C ALA A 241 23.41 13.94 -21.58
N ARG A 242 22.55 13.97 -22.59
CA ARG A 242 21.12 14.27 -22.45
C ARG A 242 20.31 13.03 -22.79
N ILE A 243 19.25 12.80 -22.02
CA ILE A 243 18.24 11.77 -22.27
C ILE A 243 16.88 12.45 -22.25
N ASP A 244 16.15 12.34 -23.35
CA ASP A 244 14.76 12.79 -23.39
C ASP A 244 13.88 11.74 -22.69
N LEU A 245 13.04 12.21 -21.78
CA LEU A 245 12.20 11.36 -20.95
C LEU A 245 10.75 11.50 -21.39
N GLN A 246 10.04 10.38 -21.46
CA GLN A 246 8.60 10.36 -21.63
C GLN A 246 7.96 10.63 -20.27
N GLY A 247 7.31 11.78 -20.13
CA GLY A 247 6.62 12.19 -18.92
C GLY A 247 5.30 12.86 -19.21
N THR A 248 4.64 13.35 -18.17
CA THR A 248 3.38 14.11 -18.33
C THR A 248 3.61 15.52 -18.89
N ARG A 249 4.83 16.04 -18.77
CA ARG A 249 5.25 17.34 -19.30
C ARG A 249 6.09 17.17 -20.57
N GLU A 250 5.79 17.97 -21.59
CA GLU A 250 6.61 18.05 -22.80
C GLU A 250 8.01 18.61 -22.50
N GLY A 251 9.03 18.15 -23.22
CA GLY A 251 10.41 18.63 -23.07
C GLY A 251 11.11 18.17 -21.78
N LEU A 252 10.53 17.22 -21.04
CA LEU A 252 11.19 16.60 -19.89
C LEU A 252 12.46 15.86 -20.35
N HIS A 253 13.59 16.20 -19.76
CA HIS A 253 14.85 15.52 -20.05
C HIS A 253 15.76 15.46 -18.82
N ALA A 254 16.64 14.46 -18.81
CA ALA A 254 17.70 14.36 -17.82
C ALA A 254 19.04 14.74 -18.44
N LEU A 255 19.80 15.55 -17.71
CA LEU A 255 21.16 15.97 -18.07
C LEU A 255 22.14 15.34 -17.10
N PHE A 256 23.09 14.59 -17.62
CA PHE A 256 24.18 13.98 -16.87
C PHE A 256 25.49 14.69 -17.21
N THR A 257 26.10 15.33 -16.22
CA THR A 257 27.37 16.05 -16.36
C THR A 257 28.44 15.41 -15.50
N GLY A 258 29.73 15.63 -15.78
CA GLY A 258 30.84 15.20 -14.92
C GLY A 258 32.06 14.74 -15.71
N GLU A 259 33.03 14.17 -15.01
CA GLU A 259 34.30 13.70 -15.56
C GLU A 259 34.50 12.20 -15.24
N ASP A 260 35.14 11.45 -16.13
CA ASP A 260 35.48 10.03 -15.95
C ASP A 260 34.30 9.15 -15.45
N ASP A 261 34.46 8.44 -14.34
CA ASP A 261 33.43 7.61 -13.70
C ASP A 261 32.58 8.39 -12.68
N SER A 262 32.72 9.72 -12.60
CA SER A 262 31.89 10.59 -11.77
C SER A 262 30.81 11.28 -12.59
N TRP A 263 29.62 11.44 -12.02
CA TRP A 263 28.52 12.15 -12.68
C TRP A 263 27.58 12.85 -11.71
N GLU A 264 27.04 13.98 -12.14
CA GLU A 264 25.87 14.61 -11.54
C GLU A 264 24.71 14.55 -12.53
N ALA A 265 23.51 14.31 -12.03
CA ALA A 265 22.32 14.29 -12.87
C ALA A 265 21.33 15.37 -12.45
N TRP A 266 20.61 15.89 -13.43
CA TRP A 266 19.63 16.95 -13.27
C TRP A 266 18.40 16.61 -14.10
N LEU A 267 17.22 16.73 -13.51
CA LEU A 267 15.94 16.66 -14.19
C LEU A 267 15.56 18.07 -14.63
N VAL A 268 15.35 18.25 -15.92
CA VAL A 268 15.09 19.55 -16.53
C VAL A 268 13.68 19.55 -17.11
N PHE A 269 12.92 20.59 -16.78
CA PHE A 269 11.61 20.87 -17.35
C PHE A 269 11.75 22.04 -18.32
N ASP A 270 11.42 21.83 -19.60
CA ASP A 270 11.42 22.91 -20.58
C ASP A 270 10.25 23.87 -20.29
N SER A 271 10.57 25.06 -19.80
CA SER A 271 9.62 26.17 -19.73
C SER A 271 9.39 26.67 -21.15
N SER A 272 8.23 26.38 -21.74
CA SER A 272 7.69 26.94 -22.99
C SER A 272 8.64 27.90 -23.75
N GLY A 273 9.46 27.33 -24.65
CA GLY A 273 9.91 27.98 -25.89
C GLY A 273 10.63 29.34 -25.83
N PHE A 274 11.42 29.68 -24.80
CA PHE A 274 12.43 30.76 -24.93
C PHE A 274 13.47 30.74 -23.79
N SER A 275 14.51 29.90 -23.90
CA SER A 275 15.76 30.11 -23.15
C SER A 275 16.92 29.35 -23.79
N VAL A 276 17.42 29.88 -24.91
CA VAL A 276 18.80 29.66 -25.33
C VAL A 276 19.57 30.83 -24.72
N ASN A 277 19.99 30.68 -23.46
CA ASN A 277 21.16 31.31 -22.82
C ASN A 277 21.02 31.24 -21.29
N MET A 278 21.86 30.41 -20.66
CA MET A 278 22.28 30.46 -19.25
C MET A 278 21.15 30.46 -18.19
N GLY A 279 20.82 29.27 -17.66
CA GLY A 279 20.38 29.10 -16.26
C GLY A 279 18.94 29.50 -15.87
N GLY A 280 17.96 29.33 -16.77
CA GLY A 280 16.55 29.71 -16.51
C GLY A 280 15.53 28.56 -16.48
N GLY A 281 15.95 27.29 -16.60
CA GLY A 281 15.09 26.13 -16.42
C GLY A 281 14.95 25.77 -14.94
N SER A 282 13.81 25.23 -14.51
CA SER A 282 13.69 24.66 -13.15
C SER A 282 14.46 23.34 -13.09
N GLU A 283 15.77 23.39 -13.00
CA GLU A 283 16.61 22.19 -12.90
C GLU A 283 16.52 21.61 -11.48
N VAL A 284 16.27 20.30 -11.40
CA VAL A 284 16.15 19.59 -10.12
C VAL A 284 17.22 18.52 -10.06
N LYS A 285 18.08 18.56 -9.02
CA LYS A 285 19.16 17.57 -8.89
C LYS A 285 18.58 16.17 -8.71
N LEU A 286 19.15 15.22 -9.43
CA LEU A 286 18.82 13.80 -9.38
C LEU A 286 19.92 13.00 -8.66
N ARG A 287 19.53 11.88 -8.09
CA ARG A 287 20.42 10.82 -7.64
C ARG A 287 19.78 9.46 -7.81
N ARG A 288 20.61 8.43 -7.87
CA ARG A 288 20.24 7.03 -7.79
C ARG A 288 20.41 6.56 -6.35
N GLY A 289 19.43 5.81 -5.85
CA GLY A 289 19.37 5.38 -4.45
C GLY A 289 18.99 6.50 -3.47
N PHE A 290 18.39 6.12 -2.36
CA PHE A 290 17.94 6.99 -1.29
C PHE A 290 19.13 7.62 -0.56
N SER A 291 18.91 8.78 0.03
CA SER A 291 19.81 9.34 1.03
C SER A 291 19.00 10.14 2.04
N PRO A 292 19.34 10.04 3.33
CA PRO A 292 18.82 10.96 4.34
C PRO A 292 19.14 12.41 3.98
N SER A 293 18.34 13.33 4.53
CA SER A 293 18.66 14.76 4.45
C SER A 293 19.99 15.05 5.15
N ALA A 294 20.88 15.80 4.49
CA ALA A 294 22.11 16.28 5.10
C ALA A 294 21.88 17.49 6.05
N SER A 295 20.64 17.92 6.25
CA SER A 295 20.31 19.05 7.12
C SER A 295 20.56 18.69 8.59
N PRO A 296 21.33 19.50 9.35
CA PRO A 296 21.55 19.27 10.78
C PRO A 296 20.27 19.50 11.62
N LYS A 297 19.25 20.16 11.08
CA LYS A 297 17.93 20.32 11.71
C LYS A 297 16.89 19.54 10.93
N LEU A 298 16.39 18.47 11.53
CA LEU A 298 15.27 17.69 11.01
C LEU A 298 13.97 18.48 11.18
N SER A 299 13.11 18.49 10.16
CA SER A 299 11.75 19.03 10.31
C SER A 299 10.92 18.15 11.25
N GLN A 300 9.88 18.71 11.86
CA GLN A 300 8.96 17.96 12.71
C GLN A 300 8.38 16.73 11.98
N ASP A 301 8.01 16.89 10.72
CA ASP A 301 7.49 15.78 9.90
C ASP A 301 8.52 14.66 9.69
N GLU A 302 9.81 15.01 9.59
CA GLU A 302 10.87 14.03 9.37
C GLU A 302 11.17 13.28 10.67
N MET A 303 11.11 13.96 11.82
CA MET A 303 11.20 13.31 13.13
C MET A 303 10.03 12.36 13.37
N HIS A 304 8.81 12.77 13.00
CA HIS A 304 7.64 11.90 13.08
C HIS A 304 7.79 10.67 12.17
N GLN A 305 8.24 10.87 10.94
CA GLN A 305 8.50 9.80 9.97
C GLN A 305 9.57 8.82 10.50
N GLN A 306 10.68 9.30 11.07
CA GLN A 306 11.71 8.46 11.67
C GLN A 306 11.19 7.66 12.87
N MET A 307 10.41 8.31 13.74
CA MET A 307 9.81 7.63 14.89
C MET A 307 8.83 6.52 14.47
N GLU A 308 8.07 6.75 13.39
CA GLU A 308 7.18 5.72 12.83
C GLU A 308 7.96 4.56 12.21
N GLU A 309 9.02 4.85 11.43
CA GLU A 309 9.91 3.81 10.86
C GLU A 309 10.59 2.98 11.95
N GLU A 310 11.08 3.60 13.02
CA GLU A 310 11.72 2.91 14.16
C GLU A 310 10.71 2.02 14.92
N MET A 311 9.49 2.52 15.12
CA MET A 311 8.42 1.74 15.74
C MET A 311 8.03 0.53 14.89
N ASP A 312 7.91 0.70 13.57
CA ASP A 312 7.59 -0.39 12.65
C ASP A 312 8.73 -1.41 12.57
N ASP A 313 9.99 -0.95 12.52
CA ASP A 313 11.18 -1.82 12.58
C ASP A 313 11.24 -2.63 13.88
N TYR A 314 10.90 -2.01 15.02
CA TYR A 314 10.76 -2.71 16.30
C TYR A 314 9.64 -3.76 16.24
N CYS A 315 8.47 -3.42 15.69
CA CYS A 315 7.35 -4.35 15.60
C CYS A 315 7.61 -5.55 14.67
N SER A 316 8.45 -5.36 13.66
CA SER A 316 8.88 -6.44 12.75
C SER A 316 9.96 -7.35 13.34
N GLN A 317 10.62 -6.94 14.44
CA GLN A 317 11.64 -7.74 15.13
C GLN A 317 11.10 -8.50 16.33
N VAL A 318 10.28 -7.83 17.13
CA VAL A 318 9.82 -8.37 18.40
C VAL A 318 8.56 -9.22 18.17
N PRO A 319 8.54 -10.49 18.61
CA PRO A 319 7.39 -11.34 18.41
C PRO A 319 6.19 -10.86 19.24
N VAL A 320 4.99 -11.09 18.72
CA VAL A 320 3.75 -10.81 19.46
C VAL A 320 3.65 -11.80 20.61
N GLY A 321 3.70 -11.31 21.85
CA GLY A 321 3.40 -12.12 23.06
C GLY A 321 1.96 -11.93 23.53
N HIS A 322 1.37 -10.78 23.22
CA HIS A 322 0.00 -10.42 23.62
C HIS A 322 -0.79 -9.89 22.42
N LEU A 323 -1.93 -10.51 22.13
CA LEU A 323 -2.87 -10.04 21.11
C LEU A 323 -4.08 -9.39 21.80
N VAL A 324 -4.36 -8.13 21.49
CA VAL A 324 -5.44 -7.35 22.08
C VAL A 324 -6.38 -6.86 20.99
N PHE A 325 -7.61 -7.35 20.98
CA PHE A 325 -8.66 -6.82 20.11
C PHE A 325 -9.35 -5.64 20.80
N MET A 326 -9.34 -4.47 20.14
CA MET A 326 -9.96 -3.25 20.62
C MET A 326 -11.32 -3.08 19.94
N VAL A 327 -12.38 -3.24 20.72
CA VAL A 327 -13.76 -3.14 20.24
C VAL A 327 -14.30 -1.77 20.64
N HIS A 328 -14.76 -0.99 19.64
CA HIS A 328 -15.38 0.30 19.90
C HIS A 328 -16.72 0.14 20.64
N GLY A 329 -17.05 1.14 21.46
CA GLY A 329 -18.36 1.25 22.11
C GLY A 329 -19.45 1.85 21.21
N ILE A 330 -20.51 2.31 21.88
CA ILE A 330 -21.63 3.06 21.29
C ILE A 330 -21.13 4.38 20.68
N GLY A 331 -21.69 4.82 19.55
CA GLY A 331 -21.37 6.14 18.99
C GLY A 331 -20.33 6.14 17.87
N GLN A 332 -19.96 4.98 17.32
CA GLN A 332 -18.95 4.89 16.24
C GLN A 332 -19.36 5.66 14.97
N ARG A 333 -20.65 5.89 14.74
CA ARG A 333 -21.15 6.66 13.58
C ARG A 333 -21.04 8.18 13.77
N LEU A 334 -20.51 8.66 14.89
CA LEU A 334 -20.19 10.08 15.06
C LEU A 334 -19.02 10.44 14.13
N GLU A 335 -19.11 11.59 13.47
CA GLU A 335 -18.13 12.05 12.45
C GLU A 335 -16.68 12.08 12.96
N ASN A 336 -16.47 12.14 14.29
CA ASN A 336 -15.15 12.19 14.92
C ASN A 336 -14.68 10.85 15.54
N ALA A 337 -15.46 9.77 15.42
CA ALA A 337 -15.16 8.48 16.06
C ALA A 337 -14.51 7.50 15.07
N ASN A 338 -13.18 7.54 14.95
CA ASN A 338 -12.43 6.57 14.15
C ASN A 338 -11.63 5.62 15.05
N LEU A 339 -12.17 4.40 15.24
CA LEU A 339 -11.51 3.36 16.02
C LEU A 339 -10.07 3.09 15.53
N ILE A 340 -9.78 3.21 14.23
CA ILE A 340 -8.44 2.95 13.70
C ILE A 340 -7.42 3.96 14.25
N ASP A 341 -7.81 5.23 14.30
CA ASP A 341 -6.98 6.31 14.84
C ASP A 341 -6.82 6.16 16.36
N ASP A 342 -7.91 5.82 17.07
CA ASP A 342 -7.87 5.55 18.51
C ASP A 342 -6.90 4.41 18.86
N VAL A 343 -6.91 3.32 18.08
CA VAL A 343 -5.97 2.21 18.26
C VAL A 343 -4.53 2.65 17.96
N ALA A 344 -4.31 3.48 16.94
CA ALA A 344 -2.98 4.02 16.62
C ALA A 344 -2.42 4.89 17.75
N ASP A 345 -3.24 5.75 18.35
CA ASP A 345 -2.86 6.56 19.50
C ASP A 345 -2.61 5.70 20.75
N PHE A 346 -3.45 4.68 20.99
CA PHE A 346 -3.25 3.74 22.09
C PHE A 346 -1.91 2.98 21.95
N ARG A 347 -1.54 2.60 20.73
CA ARG A 347 -0.24 1.99 20.42
C ARG A 347 0.92 2.93 20.79
N ARG A 348 0.86 4.19 20.37
CA ARG A 348 1.89 5.20 20.68
C ARG A 348 2.03 5.44 22.20
N ILE A 349 0.91 5.57 22.90
CA ILE A 349 0.89 5.74 24.36
C ILE A 349 1.49 4.52 25.04
N THR A 350 1.11 3.31 24.61
CA THR A 350 1.63 2.06 25.17
C THR A 350 3.13 1.93 24.94
N ALA A 351 3.63 2.27 23.74
CA ALA A 351 5.06 2.28 23.45
C ALA A 351 5.81 3.26 24.37
N SER A 352 5.32 4.49 24.52
CA SER A 352 5.91 5.49 25.42
C SER A 352 5.91 5.06 26.91
N LEU A 353 4.89 4.33 27.35
CA LEU A 353 4.85 3.75 28.69
C LEU A 353 5.84 2.59 28.83
N ALA A 354 5.94 1.73 27.81
CA ALA A 354 6.91 0.63 27.78
C ALA A 354 8.35 1.15 27.87
N ASP A 355 8.69 2.21 27.13
CA ASP A 355 10.04 2.79 27.17
C ASP A 355 10.42 3.37 28.53
N ARG A 356 9.43 3.88 29.29
CA ARG A 356 9.65 4.47 30.62
C ARG A 356 9.70 3.43 31.75
N HIS A 357 8.97 2.33 31.61
CA HIS A 357 8.70 1.42 32.71
C HIS A 357 9.24 0.00 32.51
N LEU A 358 9.62 -0.39 31.28
CA LEU A 358 10.15 -1.71 30.97
C LEU A 358 11.64 -1.65 30.63
N THR A 359 12.37 -2.69 31.02
CA THR A 359 13.76 -2.89 30.63
C THR A 359 13.88 -3.19 29.13
N ALA A 360 15.06 -2.93 28.54
CA ALA A 360 15.33 -3.27 27.14
C ALA A 360 15.15 -4.78 26.86
N TYR A 361 15.48 -5.64 27.83
CA TYR A 361 15.24 -7.09 27.74
C TYR A 361 13.74 -7.41 27.67
N GLN A 362 12.91 -6.80 28.52
CA GLN A 362 11.47 -7.01 28.49
C GLN A 362 10.84 -6.55 27.17
N ARG A 363 11.27 -5.39 26.63
CA ARG A 363 10.79 -4.86 25.35
C ARG A 363 11.21 -5.73 24.16
N SER A 364 12.43 -6.27 24.16
CA SER A 364 12.91 -7.14 23.07
C SER A 364 12.34 -8.56 23.09
N THR A 365 11.82 -9.03 24.23
CA THR A 365 11.30 -10.40 24.37
C THR A 365 9.92 -10.57 23.75
N GLN A 366 9.04 -9.57 23.91
CA GLN A 366 7.65 -9.67 23.46
C GLN A 366 7.01 -8.29 23.31
N ARG A 367 6.04 -8.20 22.41
CA ARG A 367 5.20 -7.01 22.23
C ARG A 367 3.71 -7.31 22.31
N VAL A 368 2.93 -6.23 22.44
CA VAL A 368 1.49 -6.25 22.32
C VAL A 368 1.09 -5.85 20.90
N LEU A 369 0.23 -6.64 20.26
CA LEU A 369 -0.42 -6.29 18.99
C LEU A 369 -1.85 -5.85 19.28
N PHE A 370 -2.17 -4.60 18.95
CA PHE A 370 -3.51 -4.05 19.07
C PHE A 370 -4.22 -4.10 17.72
N VAL A 371 -5.39 -4.72 17.69
CA VAL A 371 -6.19 -4.92 16.47
C VAL A 371 -7.57 -4.27 16.63
N PRO A 372 -7.95 -3.30 15.80
CA PRO A 372 -9.28 -2.71 15.86
C PRO A 372 -10.33 -3.71 15.35
N CYS A 373 -11.41 -3.87 16.11
CA CYS A 373 -12.54 -4.73 15.79
C CYS A 373 -13.77 -3.88 15.43
N GLN A 374 -14.02 -3.73 14.12
CA GLN A 374 -15.17 -3.01 13.56
C GLN A 374 -16.38 -3.96 13.43
N TRP A 375 -17.14 -4.15 14.51
CA TRP A 375 -18.25 -5.11 14.55
C TRP A 375 -19.57 -4.56 13.98
N ARG A 376 -19.71 -3.23 13.90
CA ARG A 376 -20.94 -2.59 13.43
C ARG A 376 -21.04 -2.52 11.89
N ARG A 377 -19.92 -2.68 11.18
CA ARG A 377 -19.86 -2.64 9.72
C ARG A 377 -20.56 -3.88 9.14
N GLY A 378 -21.65 -3.69 8.40
CA GLY A 378 -22.43 -4.78 7.81
C GLY A 378 -23.54 -5.36 8.72
N LEU A 379 -23.73 -4.82 9.92
CA LEU A 379 -24.83 -5.21 10.80
C LEU A 379 -26.02 -4.27 10.59
N GLU A 380 -26.98 -4.68 9.76
CA GLU A 380 -28.25 -4.00 9.60
C GLU A 380 -29.21 -4.39 10.73
N LEU A 381 -29.51 -3.44 11.61
CA LEU A 381 -30.50 -3.63 12.65
C LEU A 381 -31.79 -2.94 12.20
N SER A 382 -32.92 -3.67 12.23
CA SER A 382 -34.18 -3.34 11.54
C SER A 382 -34.88 -2.03 11.98
N GLY A 383 -34.36 -1.34 12.99
CA GLY A 383 -34.90 -0.06 13.48
C GLY A 383 -34.31 1.20 12.85
N GLU A 384 -33.27 1.11 12.01
CA GLU A 384 -32.56 2.31 11.49
C GLU A 384 -33.49 3.21 10.65
N SER A 385 -34.29 2.60 9.76
CA SER A 385 -35.27 3.33 8.93
C SER A 385 -36.45 3.93 9.72
N THR A 386 -36.67 3.49 10.97
CA THR A 386 -37.77 3.98 11.80
C THR A 386 -37.43 5.33 12.42
N ILE A 387 -36.16 5.57 12.78
CA ILE A 387 -35.72 6.87 13.32
C ILE A 387 -35.73 7.94 12.23
N GLU A 388 -35.36 7.59 11.00
CA GLU A 388 -35.46 8.48 9.84
C GLU A 388 -36.90 8.95 9.61
N LYS A 389 -37.89 8.06 9.82
CA LYS A 389 -39.32 8.37 9.65
C LYS A 389 -39.92 9.23 10.77
N ILE A 390 -39.34 9.21 11.98
CA ILE A 390 -39.86 9.97 13.14
C ILE A 390 -39.10 11.27 13.41
N THR A 391 -37.95 11.49 12.76
CA THR A 391 -37.16 12.72 12.89
C THR A 391 -37.50 13.70 11.77
N LEU A 392 -37.75 14.97 12.12
CA LEU A 392 -38.11 16.01 11.15
C LEU A 392 -37.00 16.26 10.11
N ASP A 393 -37.38 16.53 8.86
CA ASP A 393 -36.45 16.76 7.74
C ASP A 393 -35.55 17.99 7.89
N GLY A 394 -35.96 18.96 8.71
CA GLY A 394 -35.19 20.18 8.95
C GLY A 394 -34.03 20.04 9.95
N VAL A 395 -33.80 18.87 10.56
CA VAL A 395 -32.79 18.71 11.64
C VAL A 395 -31.79 17.55 11.37
N PRO A 396 -31.00 17.61 10.28
CA PRO A 396 -30.07 16.54 9.91
C PRO A 396 -29.01 16.26 10.99
N GLY A 397 -28.51 17.27 11.70
CA GLY A 397 -27.51 17.08 12.77
C GLY A 397 -28.05 16.35 14.01
N LEU A 398 -29.30 16.64 14.42
CA LEU A 398 -29.96 15.92 15.52
C LEU A 398 -30.27 14.48 15.13
N ARG A 399 -30.71 14.26 13.87
CA ARG A 399 -30.94 12.92 13.29
C ARG A 399 -29.66 12.08 13.27
N ALA A 400 -28.54 12.65 12.84
CA ALA A 400 -27.24 11.99 12.87
C ALA A 400 -26.83 11.61 14.30
N THR A 401 -27.01 12.53 15.26
CA THR A 401 -26.66 12.31 16.67
C THR A 401 -27.51 11.21 17.32
N LEU A 402 -28.84 11.25 17.12
CA LEU A 402 -29.78 10.24 17.62
C LEU A 402 -29.49 8.86 17.04
N SER A 403 -29.26 8.79 15.73
CA SER A 403 -28.96 7.53 15.04
C SER A 403 -27.60 6.97 15.44
N ALA A 404 -26.61 7.83 15.72
CA ALA A 404 -25.28 7.40 16.14
C ALA A 404 -25.22 6.92 17.60
N THR A 405 -26.09 7.42 18.51
CA THR A 405 -25.94 7.18 19.95
C THR A 405 -27.13 6.49 20.61
N VAL A 406 -28.34 7.02 20.43
CA VAL A 406 -29.56 6.49 21.07
C VAL A 406 -29.94 5.13 20.49
N HIS A 407 -29.74 4.97 19.18
CA HIS A 407 -30.08 3.73 18.49
C HIS A 407 -29.27 2.53 19.01
N ASP A 408 -27.97 2.74 19.18
CA ASP A 408 -27.07 1.75 19.76
C ASP A 408 -27.54 1.36 21.16
N VAL A 409 -27.82 2.33 22.04
CA VAL A 409 -28.34 2.08 23.40
C VAL A 409 -29.63 1.25 23.35
N LEU A 410 -30.59 1.59 22.49
CA LEU A 410 -31.85 0.86 22.36
C LEU A 410 -31.63 -0.60 21.92
N TYR A 411 -30.62 -0.85 21.09
CA TYR A 411 -30.25 -2.20 20.70
C TYR A 411 -29.58 -3.01 21.80
N TYR A 412 -28.70 -2.40 22.60
CA TYR A 412 -28.14 -3.06 23.77
C TYR A 412 -29.19 -3.42 24.83
N MET A 413 -30.24 -2.59 24.95
CA MET A 413 -31.31 -2.82 25.92
C MET A 413 -32.34 -3.85 25.45
N SER A 414 -32.36 -4.19 24.16
CA SER A 414 -33.25 -5.22 23.60
C SER A 414 -32.59 -6.60 23.66
N PRO A 415 -33.21 -7.60 24.30
CA PRO A 415 -32.66 -8.97 24.36
C PRO A 415 -32.41 -9.59 22.98
N ILE A 416 -33.21 -9.23 21.97
CA ILE A 416 -33.09 -9.78 20.60
C ILE A 416 -31.91 -9.14 19.87
N TYR A 417 -31.80 -7.81 19.90
CA TYR A 417 -30.72 -7.10 19.19
C TYR A 417 -29.38 -7.23 19.90
N CYS A 418 -29.38 -7.36 21.22
CA CYS A 418 -28.17 -7.61 22.01
C CYS A 418 -27.48 -8.92 21.61
N GLN A 419 -28.24 -10.01 21.40
CA GLN A 419 -27.65 -11.27 20.92
C GLN A 419 -27.04 -11.11 19.53
N ASN A 420 -27.72 -10.44 18.60
CA ASN A 420 -27.18 -10.17 17.27
C ASN A 420 -25.87 -9.35 17.32
N ILE A 421 -25.77 -8.39 18.25
CA ILE A 421 -24.53 -7.61 18.47
C ILE A 421 -23.42 -8.52 19.02
N ILE A 422 -23.75 -9.33 20.02
CA ILE A 422 -22.81 -10.29 20.63
C ILE A 422 -22.28 -11.27 19.59
N ASP A 423 -23.15 -11.81 18.74
CA ASP A 423 -22.79 -12.74 17.67
C ASP A 423 -21.91 -12.03 16.63
N SER A 424 -22.26 -10.80 16.23
CA SER A 424 -21.44 -10.00 15.30
C SER A 424 -20.04 -9.74 15.85
N VAL A 425 -19.91 -9.29 17.11
CA VAL A 425 -18.63 -9.06 17.77
C VAL A 425 -17.83 -10.36 17.85
N SER A 426 -18.46 -11.46 18.30
CA SER A 426 -17.80 -12.75 18.45
C SER A 426 -17.29 -13.27 17.11
N ASN A 427 -18.11 -13.20 16.06
CA ASN A 427 -17.73 -13.59 14.70
C ASN A 427 -16.58 -12.75 14.17
N GLN A 428 -16.60 -11.44 14.37
CA GLN A 428 -15.52 -10.55 13.92
C GLN A 428 -14.22 -10.82 14.68
N LEU A 429 -14.28 -11.04 16.00
CA LEU A 429 -13.11 -11.40 16.81
C LEU A 429 -12.51 -12.74 16.37
N ASN A 430 -13.35 -13.77 16.18
CA ASN A 430 -12.92 -15.08 15.71
C ASN A 430 -12.29 -15.00 14.31
N ARG A 431 -12.88 -14.22 13.40
CA ARG A 431 -12.36 -13.97 12.05
C ARG A 431 -10.98 -13.31 12.09
N GLN A 432 -10.82 -12.26 12.89
CA GLN A 432 -9.53 -11.57 13.04
C GLN A 432 -8.48 -12.46 13.69
N TYR A 433 -8.87 -13.28 14.66
CA TYR A 433 -7.98 -14.25 15.30
C TYR A 433 -7.52 -15.35 14.33
N ALA A 434 -8.43 -15.88 13.51
CA ALA A 434 -8.07 -16.84 12.46
C ALA A 434 -7.06 -16.24 11.45
N LYS A 435 -7.27 -14.98 11.02
CA LYS A 435 -6.32 -14.25 10.18
C LYS A 435 -4.95 -14.10 10.85
N PHE A 436 -4.92 -13.83 12.15
CA PHE A 436 -3.69 -13.72 12.93
C PHE A 436 -2.95 -15.06 13.02
N LEU A 437 -3.64 -16.15 13.34
CA LEU A 437 -3.03 -17.49 13.42
C LEU A 437 -2.49 -17.98 12.07
N LYS A 438 -3.17 -17.66 10.97
CA LYS A 438 -2.67 -17.98 9.61
C LYS A 438 -1.30 -17.35 9.34
N ARG A 439 -1.04 -16.16 9.87
CA ARG A 439 0.21 -15.40 9.70
C ARG A 439 1.25 -15.69 10.79
N ASN A 440 0.79 -16.17 11.94
CA ASN A 440 1.63 -16.47 13.10
C ASN A 440 1.43 -17.94 13.49
N PRO A 441 1.85 -18.90 12.63
CA PRO A 441 1.71 -20.31 12.94
C PRO A 441 2.50 -20.66 14.20
N GLY A 442 1.89 -21.41 15.12
CA GLY A 442 2.52 -21.80 16.38
C GLY A 442 2.47 -20.73 17.49
N TYR A 443 1.70 -19.66 17.31
CA TYR A 443 1.46 -18.68 18.38
C TYR A 443 0.92 -19.34 19.65
N ASN A 444 1.58 -19.09 20.78
CA ASN A 444 1.24 -19.60 22.12
C ASN A 444 1.13 -18.48 23.16
N GLY A 445 1.01 -17.24 22.71
CA GLY A 445 0.90 -16.06 23.57
C GLY A 445 -0.50 -15.86 24.15
N LYS A 446 -0.70 -14.75 24.87
CA LYS A 446 -1.97 -14.40 25.51
C LYS A 446 -2.87 -13.60 24.58
N VAL A 447 -4.14 -13.98 24.50
CA VAL A 447 -5.16 -13.27 23.71
C VAL A 447 -6.19 -12.62 24.63
N CYS A 448 -6.52 -11.36 24.37
CA CYS A 448 -7.54 -10.61 25.10
C CYS A 448 -8.46 -9.84 24.14
N GLY A 449 -9.77 -9.89 24.35
CA GLY A 449 -10.72 -8.96 23.75
C GLY A 449 -11.12 -7.90 24.77
N GLN A 450 -10.82 -6.63 24.50
CA GLN A 450 -11.27 -5.52 25.34
C GLN A 450 -12.40 -4.79 24.63
N ALA A 451 -13.62 -4.96 25.13
CA ALA A 451 -14.77 -4.23 24.67
C ALA A 451 -15.21 -3.18 25.69
N ILE A 452 -15.31 -1.93 25.24
CA ILE A 452 -15.80 -0.82 26.06
C ILE A 452 -17.31 -0.70 25.82
N PHE A 453 -18.09 -1.51 26.53
CA PHE A 453 -19.55 -1.38 26.59
C PHE A 453 -19.95 -0.67 27.88
N GLN A 454 -20.51 0.53 27.77
CA GLN A 454 -21.22 1.19 28.87
C GLN A 454 -22.72 0.83 28.72
N PRO A 455 -23.43 0.33 29.77
CA PRO A 455 -23.03 0.19 31.17
C PRO A 455 -22.62 -1.25 31.60
N LYS A 456 -22.57 -2.22 30.68
CA LYS A 456 -22.18 -3.62 30.97
C LYS A 456 -20.86 -3.98 30.29
N LYS A 457 -19.77 -4.12 31.04
CA LYS A 457 -18.51 -4.68 30.52
C LYS A 457 -18.73 -6.14 30.10
N LEU A 458 -18.73 -6.43 28.80
CA LEU A 458 -18.49 -7.78 28.32
C LEU A 458 -16.97 -7.97 28.17
N LEU A 459 -16.35 -8.59 29.17
CA LEU A 459 -14.97 -9.07 29.08
C LEU A 459 -15.00 -10.44 28.42
N VAL A 460 -14.81 -10.49 27.10
CA VAL A 460 -14.64 -11.79 26.41
C VAL A 460 -13.17 -12.20 26.54
N LEU A 461 -12.86 -12.88 27.65
CA LEU A 461 -11.59 -13.54 27.86
C LEU A 461 -11.63 -14.91 27.17
N SER A 462 -10.95 -15.04 26.04
CA SER A 462 -10.70 -16.34 25.43
C SER A 462 -9.56 -17.03 26.18
N SER A 463 -9.89 -18.04 26.99
CA SER A 463 -8.89 -18.97 27.54
C SER A 463 -8.48 -20.06 26.55
N HIS A 464 -9.32 -20.36 25.53
CA HIS A 464 -9.18 -21.54 24.64
C HIS A 464 -9.30 -21.25 23.13
N GLY A 465 -9.03 -20.03 22.70
CA GLY A 465 -8.89 -19.69 21.27
C GLY A 465 -10.19 -19.49 20.50
N THR A 466 -11.34 -19.45 21.19
CA THR A 466 -12.63 -19.09 20.59
C THR A 466 -13.30 -18.04 21.46
N PHE A 467 -13.75 -16.94 20.86
CA PHE A 467 -14.54 -15.92 21.52
C PHE A 467 -16.01 -16.33 21.46
N THR A 468 -16.58 -16.64 22.63
CA THR A 468 -18.01 -16.95 22.78
C THR A 468 -18.67 -15.84 23.58
N GLY A 469 -19.76 -15.31 23.05
CA GLY A 469 -20.62 -14.39 23.77
C GLY A 469 -21.53 -15.10 24.76
N GLY A 470 -21.62 -14.59 25.99
CA GLY A 470 -22.60 -15.01 26.99
C GLY A 470 -23.11 -13.80 27.74
N LEU A 471 -24.43 -13.74 27.98
CA LEU A 471 -25.08 -12.69 28.76
C LEU A 471 -24.91 -12.89 30.27
#